data_AF-A0A485KGC5-F1
#
_entry.id   AF-A0A485KGC5-F1
#
_cell.length_a   1.000
_cell.length_b   1.000
_cell.length_c   1.000
_cell.angle_alpha   90.00
_cell.angle_beta   90.00
_cell.angle_gamma   90.00
#
_symmetry.space_group_name_H-M   'P 1'
#
loop_
_entity.id
_entity.type
_entity.pdbx_description
1 polymer ?
#
loop_
_entity_poly.entity_id
_entity_poly.type
_entity_poly.pdbx_seq_one_letter_code
_entity_poly.pdbx_strand_id
1 'polypeptide(L)'
;MWAGTSVASDASNVNSRSFTILHALERLDLLHAKNHALKRKHKLPDEVDPPVRLVLHIVGADFREGNDVAETLRAFDQLITAFHTAPPPTAKGKPTPDHGYDELVLVMIGPNVARKLHGVEERVVFPSSSSSSGGKSVRLLYATELWEEYLAGPRYLSPSAVFCFNAGVWGYDEWLPTFQHMMCEDAALPILVTSYNEFEAVDDADAIDDMEGPWVWRWQQEPNPFASLTPRSSQNTIANRVLHENAYWQCFSMQK
;
A
#
# COMPACT_ATOMS: atom_id res chain seq x y z
N MET A 1 -40.74 5.38 -2.37
CA MET A 1 -39.79 4.65 -1.50
C MET A 1 -38.40 5.00 -2.03
N TRP A 2 -37.69 5.88 -1.32
CA TRP A 2 -36.47 6.54 -1.80
C TRP A 2 -35.29 5.56 -1.86
N ALA A 3 -34.64 5.51 -3.03
CA ALA A 3 -33.33 4.91 -3.24
C ALA A 3 -32.27 5.81 -2.59
N GLY A 4 -31.60 5.32 -1.55
CA GLY A 4 -30.67 6.12 -0.73
C GLY A 4 -29.48 5.33 -0.19
N THR A 5 -29.00 4.32 -0.92
CA THR A 5 -27.96 3.39 -0.42
C THR A 5 -26.73 3.21 -1.32
N SER A 6 -26.66 3.85 -2.49
CA SER A 6 -25.54 3.62 -3.44
C SER A 6 -24.26 4.42 -3.15
N VAL A 7 -24.34 5.66 -2.68
CA VAL A 7 -23.14 6.52 -2.58
C VAL A 7 -22.26 6.19 -1.37
N ALA A 8 -22.88 5.86 -0.22
CA ALA A 8 -22.14 5.52 1.00
C ALA A 8 -21.51 4.11 0.95
N SER A 9 -22.13 3.18 0.23
CA SER A 9 -21.61 1.81 0.05
C SER A 9 -20.40 1.80 -0.88
N ASP A 10 -20.44 2.55 -1.98
CA ASP A 10 -19.30 2.72 -2.88
C ASP A 10 -18.11 3.42 -2.20
N ALA A 11 -18.35 4.45 -1.39
CA ALA A 11 -17.29 5.15 -0.66
C ALA A 11 -16.53 4.24 0.33
N SER A 12 -17.23 3.30 0.99
CA SER A 12 -16.58 2.34 1.91
C SER A 12 -15.66 1.35 1.17
N ASN A 13 -16.06 0.88 -0.02
CA ASN A 13 -15.24 0.02 -0.87
C ASN A 13 -13.99 0.75 -1.36
N VAL A 14 -14.17 1.98 -1.86
CA VAL A 14 -13.09 2.78 -2.45
C VAL A 14 -12.05 3.15 -1.40
N ASN A 15 -12.48 3.53 -0.20
CA ASN A 15 -11.56 4.06 0.81
C ASN A 15 -10.89 2.99 1.68
N SER A 16 -11.40 1.75 1.69
CA SER A 16 -10.87 0.68 2.54
C SER A 16 -9.37 0.47 2.36
N ARG A 17 -8.88 0.44 1.12
CA ARG A 17 -7.45 0.28 0.79
C ARG A 17 -6.60 1.42 1.34
N SER A 18 -7.01 2.65 1.08
CA SER A 18 -6.31 3.86 1.56
C SER A 18 -6.16 3.87 3.08
N PHE A 19 -7.26 3.62 3.80
CA PHE A 19 -7.23 3.62 5.27
C PHE A 19 -6.49 2.41 5.84
N THR A 20 -6.56 1.25 5.19
CA THR A 20 -5.74 0.09 5.54
C THR A 20 -4.25 0.41 5.42
N ILE A 21 -3.83 1.07 4.32
CA ILE A 21 -2.45 1.53 4.14
C ILE A 21 -2.06 2.50 5.24
N LEU A 22 -2.85 3.56 5.47
CA LEU A 22 -2.53 4.57 6.48
C LEU A 22 -2.37 3.95 7.87
N HIS A 23 -3.25 3.02 8.23
CA HIS A 23 -3.18 2.34 9.52
C HIS A 23 -1.99 1.38 9.62
N ALA A 24 -1.64 0.68 8.53
CA ALA A 24 -0.44 -0.14 8.47
C ALA A 24 0.82 0.71 8.64
N LEU A 25 0.92 1.83 7.91
CA LEU A 25 2.06 2.75 8.00
C LEU A 25 2.19 3.36 9.39
N GLU A 26 1.08 3.63 10.08
CA GLU A 26 1.10 4.08 11.47
C GLU A 26 1.68 2.99 12.39
N ARG A 27 1.15 1.76 12.32
CA ARG A 27 1.59 0.63 13.14
C ARG A 27 3.04 0.24 12.88
N LEU A 28 3.52 0.43 11.64
CA LEU A 28 4.88 0.15 11.21
C LEU A 28 5.86 1.31 11.45
N ASP A 29 5.39 2.45 11.97
CA ASP A 29 6.21 3.66 12.18
C ASP A 29 6.88 4.14 10.86
N LEU A 30 6.08 4.16 9.78
CA LEU A 30 6.43 4.58 8.42
C LEU A 30 5.65 5.82 7.96
N LEU A 31 4.76 6.37 8.77
CA LEU A 31 4.07 7.62 8.46
C LEU A 31 5.01 8.83 8.42
N HIS A 32 6.18 8.75 9.04
CA HIS A 32 7.16 9.84 9.08
C HIS A 32 8.51 9.36 8.58
N ALA A 33 9.15 10.17 7.74
CA ALA A 33 10.51 9.94 7.30
C ALA A 33 11.45 9.98 8.51
N LYS A 34 12.12 8.85 8.78
CA LYS A 34 13.13 8.78 9.83
C LYS A 34 14.29 9.70 9.42
N ASN A 35 14.63 10.64 10.31
CA ASN A 35 15.61 11.72 10.09
C ASN A 35 16.83 11.27 9.26
N HIS A 36 16.83 11.55 7.95
CA HIS A 36 18.03 11.49 7.10
C HIS A 36 19.08 12.55 7.48
N ALA A 37 18.82 13.34 8.52
CA ALA A 37 19.66 14.44 9.00
C ALA A 37 21.06 14.01 9.51
N LEU A 38 21.35 12.72 9.68
CA LEU A 38 22.59 12.25 10.32
C LEU A 38 23.81 12.03 9.41
N LYS A 39 23.75 12.31 8.10
CA LYS A 39 24.93 12.21 7.20
C LYS A 39 25.26 13.48 6.40
N ARG A 40 24.84 14.66 6.86
CA ARG A 40 25.02 15.95 6.13
C ARG A 40 26.24 16.79 6.55
N LYS A 41 27.36 16.17 6.95
CA LYS A 41 28.56 16.95 7.37
C LYS A 41 29.48 17.40 6.21
N HIS A 42 29.29 16.92 4.97
CA HIS A 42 30.21 17.23 3.86
C HIS A 42 29.51 17.33 2.47
N LYS A 43 28.42 18.10 2.33
CA LYS A 43 27.84 18.37 0.99
C LYS A 43 28.31 19.72 0.43
N LEU A 44 28.65 19.72 -0.86
CA LEU A 44 28.98 20.93 -1.63
C LEU A 44 27.71 21.79 -1.80
N PRO A 45 27.84 23.13 -1.93
CA PRO A 45 26.71 24.07 -1.84
C PRO A 45 25.63 23.95 -2.93
N ASP A 46 25.93 23.31 -4.06
CA ASP A 46 25.07 23.36 -5.27
C ASP A 46 24.31 22.06 -5.57
N GLU A 47 24.43 21.02 -4.74
CA GLU A 47 23.78 19.74 -5.01
C GLU A 47 22.40 19.68 -4.35
N VAL A 48 21.34 19.83 -5.17
CA VAL A 48 19.96 19.64 -4.72
C VAL A 48 19.81 18.24 -4.13
N ASP A 49 19.34 18.15 -2.89
CA ASP A 49 19.11 16.86 -2.26
C ASP A 49 18.06 16.05 -3.06
N PRO A 50 18.27 14.74 -3.26
CA PRO A 50 17.24 13.91 -3.86
C PRO A 50 15.98 13.90 -2.98
N PRO A 51 14.78 13.81 -3.59
CA PRO A 51 13.53 13.81 -2.83
C PRO A 51 13.47 12.60 -1.88
N VAL A 52 12.97 12.82 -0.66
CA VAL A 52 12.68 11.77 0.32
C VAL A 52 11.37 11.11 -0.09
N ARG A 53 11.41 9.81 -0.40
CA ARG A 53 10.27 9.08 -0.98
C ARG A 53 9.67 8.09 0.01
N LEU A 54 8.34 7.99 0.00
CA LEU A 54 7.61 6.85 0.55
C LEU A 54 7.19 5.98 -0.64
N VAL A 55 7.80 4.80 -0.80
CA VAL A 55 7.54 3.91 -1.94
C VAL A 55 6.67 2.75 -1.47
N LEU A 56 5.46 2.63 -2.00
CA LEU A 56 4.53 1.56 -1.64
C LEU A 56 4.30 0.67 -2.87
N HIS A 57 4.61 -0.61 -2.74
CA HIS A 57 4.28 -1.58 -3.78
C HIS A 57 2.90 -2.17 -3.49
N ILE A 58 2.01 -2.11 -4.47
CA ILE A 58 0.72 -2.79 -4.46
C ILE A 58 0.87 -4.02 -5.36
N VAL A 59 1.06 -5.18 -4.75
CA VAL A 59 1.40 -6.43 -5.45
C VAL A 59 0.17 -7.31 -5.56
N GLY A 60 -0.03 -7.90 -6.74
CA GLY A 60 -1.31 -8.51 -7.10
C GLY A 60 -2.35 -7.47 -7.50
N ALA A 61 -1.93 -6.25 -7.87
CA ALA A 61 -2.84 -5.21 -8.32
C ALA A 61 -3.66 -5.65 -9.55
N ASP A 62 -4.92 -5.28 -9.57
CA ASP A 62 -5.86 -5.59 -10.63
C ASP A 62 -6.74 -4.38 -10.99
N PHE A 63 -7.85 -4.63 -11.69
CA PHE A 63 -8.79 -3.58 -12.12
C PHE A 63 -9.43 -2.80 -10.95
N ARG A 64 -9.35 -3.29 -9.71
CA ARG A 64 -9.87 -2.64 -8.50
C ARG A 64 -9.02 -1.46 -8.06
N GLU A 65 -7.72 -1.51 -8.33
CA GLU A 65 -6.81 -0.36 -8.18
C GLU A 65 -6.90 0.60 -9.38
N GLY A 66 -7.81 0.34 -10.33
CA GLY A 66 -8.13 1.20 -11.45
C GLY A 66 -7.61 0.70 -12.79
N ASN A 67 -8.37 0.95 -13.85
CA ASN A 67 -8.01 0.65 -15.23
C ASN A 67 -7.38 1.84 -15.96
N ASP A 68 -7.25 2.99 -15.31
CA ASP A 68 -6.47 4.13 -15.76
C ASP A 68 -5.95 4.94 -14.57
N VAL A 69 -5.08 5.90 -14.87
CA VAL A 69 -4.47 6.81 -13.88
C VAL A 69 -5.52 7.49 -13.01
N ALA A 70 -6.62 7.98 -13.59
CA ALA A 70 -7.63 8.72 -12.86
C ALA A 70 -8.43 7.81 -11.92
N GLU A 71 -8.69 6.57 -12.34
CA GLU A 71 -9.28 5.53 -11.48
C GLU A 71 -8.36 5.17 -10.33
N THR A 72 -7.06 4.99 -10.57
CA THR A 72 -6.08 4.70 -9.49
C THR A 72 -5.98 5.84 -8.49
N LEU A 73 -5.91 7.09 -8.96
CA LEU A 73 -5.93 8.26 -8.07
C LEU A 73 -7.19 8.30 -7.21
N ARG A 74 -8.36 7.93 -7.76
CA ARG A 74 -9.61 7.82 -6.99
C ARG A 74 -9.58 6.66 -5.97
N ALA A 75 -9.03 5.51 -6.33
CA ALA A 75 -8.91 4.36 -5.42
C ALA A 75 -8.02 4.66 -4.21
N PHE A 76 -7.03 5.53 -4.38
CA PHE A 76 -6.09 5.95 -3.33
C PHE A 76 -6.28 7.39 -2.83
N ASP A 77 -7.44 8.00 -3.09
CA ASP A 77 -7.69 9.42 -2.83
C ASP A 77 -7.47 9.81 -1.37
N GLN A 78 -7.90 8.98 -0.42
CA GLN A 78 -7.75 9.27 1.01
C GLN A 78 -6.28 9.17 1.45
N LEU A 79 -5.52 8.21 0.91
CA LEU A 79 -4.08 8.12 1.14
C LEU A 79 -3.35 9.34 0.57
N ILE A 80 -3.69 9.73 -0.66
CA ILE A 80 -3.10 10.90 -1.35
C ILE A 80 -3.44 12.19 -0.59
N THR A 81 -4.68 12.33 -0.15
CA THR A 81 -5.14 13.47 0.64
C THR A 81 -4.41 13.53 1.98
N ALA A 82 -4.28 12.42 2.70
CA ALA A 82 -3.53 12.35 3.95
C ALA A 82 -2.04 12.67 3.77
N PHE A 83 -1.43 12.25 2.65
CA PHE A 83 -0.05 12.60 2.30
C PHE A 83 0.11 14.11 2.01
N HIS A 84 -0.84 14.72 1.31
CA HIS A 84 -0.75 16.14 0.99
C HIS A 84 -1.07 17.05 2.17
N THR A 85 -2.04 16.66 3.00
CA THR A 85 -2.53 17.50 4.10
C THR A 85 -1.56 17.46 5.29
N ALA A 86 -1.19 18.64 5.80
CA ALA A 86 -0.61 18.70 7.13
C ALA A 86 -1.67 18.21 8.14
N PRO A 87 -1.31 17.44 9.18
CA PRO A 87 -2.30 17.01 10.15
C PRO A 87 -2.98 18.23 10.79
N PRO A 88 -4.25 18.11 11.22
CA PRO A 88 -4.93 19.22 11.86
C PRO A 88 -4.14 19.67 13.10
N PRO A 89 -4.07 20.99 13.38
CA PRO A 89 -3.35 21.50 14.54
C PRO A 89 -3.86 20.81 15.80
N THR A 90 -2.94 20.34 16.64
CA THR A 90 -3.28 19.74 17.92
C THR A 90 -4.11 20.72 18.76
N ALA A 91 -4.91 20.22 19.71
CA ALA A 91 -5.73 21.05 20.62
C ALA A 91 -4.96 22.15 21.40
N LYS A 92 -3.62 22.16 21.31
CA LYS A 92 -2.72 23.18 21.88
C LYS A 92 -2.18 24.17 20.84
N GLY A 93 -2.73 24.22 19.62
CA GLY A 93 -2.32 25.13 18.56
C GLY A 93 -0.90 24.90 18.02
N LYS A 94 -0.24 23.78 18.40
CA LYS A 94 1.05 23.43 17.81
C LYS A 94 0.83 22.84 16.42
N PRO A 95 1.52 23.36 15.38
CA PRO A 95 1.55 22.70 14.09
C PRO A 95 2.10 21.30 14.32
N THR A 96 1.40 20.31 13.79
CA THR A 96 1.94 18.96 13.68
C THR A 96 3.11 18.99 12.72
N PRO A 97 4.22 18.31 13.05
CA PRO A 97 5.38 18.26 12.19
C PRO A 97 5.00 17.63 10.85
N ASP A 98 5.62 18.14 9.77
CA ASP A 98 5.54 17.53 8.46
C ASP A 98 6.04 16.07 8.54
N HIS A 99 5.44 15.18 7.76
CA HIS A 99 5.87 13.78 7.71
C HIS A 99 7.25 13.63 7.06
N GLY A 100 7.79 14.67 6.42
CA GLY A 100 9.17 14.69 5.95
C GLY A 100 9.43 13.88 4.68
N TYR A 101 8.36 13.48 3.96
CA TYR A 101 8.46 12.90 2.62
C TYR A 101 8.10 13.97 1.59
N ASP A 102 8.82 13.99 0.48
CA ASP A 102 8.58 14.88 -0.65
C ASP A 102 7.68 14.23 -1.72
N GLU A 103 7.73 12.89 -1.82
CA GLU A 103 7.03 12.14 -2.87
C GLU A 103 6.46 10.81 -2.35
N LEU A 104 5.17 10.57 -2.62
CA LEU A 104 4.52 9.26 -2.48
C LEU A 104 4.62 8.55 -3.82
N VAL A 105 5.22 7.37 -3.84
CA VAL A 105 5.31 6.53 -5.03
C VAL A 105 4.44 5.31 -4.84
N LEU A 106 3.42 5.12 -5.67
CA LEU A 106 2.62 3.91 -5.71
C LEU A 106 3.00 3.09 -6.93
N VAL A 107 3.47 1.87 -6.72
CA VAL A 107 3.86 0.94 -7.79
C VAL A 107 2.81 -0.17 -7.85
N MET A 108 2.03 -0.20 -8.92
CA MET A 108 1.02 -1.22 -9.18
C MET A 108 1.68 -2.38 -9.93
N ILE A 109 1.78 -3.55 -9.30
CA ILE A 109 2.49 -4.71 -9.81
C ILE A 109 1.52 -5.89 -9.89
N GLY A 110 1.35 -6.47 -11.07
CA GLY A 110 0.62 -7.72 -11.22
C GLY A 110 0.10 -7.97 -12.64
N PRO A 111 -0.13 -9.25 -13.00
CA PRO A 111 -0.52 -9.64 -14.36
C PRO A 111 -1.90 -9.11 -14.79
N ASN A 112 -2.72 -8.72 -13.80
CA ASN A 112 -4.07 -8.21 -14.01
C ASN A 112 -4.15 -6.67 -14.07
N VAL A 113 -3.03 -5.96 -13.89
CA VAL A 113 -2.95 -4.53 -14.21
C VAL A 113 -3.30 -4.35 -15.69
N ALA A 114 -4.14 -3.36 -16.00
CA ALA A 114 -4.60 -3.13 -17.36
C ALA A 114 -3.40 -2.99 -18.32
N ARG A 115 -3.32 -3.83 -19.37
CA ARG A 115 -2.15 -3.90 -20.27
C ARG A 115 -1.71 -2.55 -20.85
N LYS A 116 -2.66 -1.66 -21.13
CA LYS A 116 -2.40 -0.30 -21.63
C LYS A 116 -1.61 0.58 -20.65
N LEU A 117 -1.56 0.19 -19.37
CA LEU A 117 -0.80 0.86 -18.33
C LEU A 117 0.60 0.28 -18.17
N HIS A 118 0.96 -0.85 -18.79
CA HIS A 118 2.30 -1.41 -18.63
C HIS A 118 3.38 -0.37 -18.94
N GLY A 119 4.21 -0.06 -17.94
CA GLY A 119 5.30 0.89 -18.06
C GLY A 119 4.91 2.35 -18.11
N VAL A 120 3.63 2.66 -17.91
CA VAL A 120 3.16 4.03 -17.70
C VAL A 120 3.72 4.52 -16.37
N GLU A 121 4.18 5.76 -16.41
CA GLU A 121 4.60 6.51 -15.25
C GLU A 121 3.88 7.86 -15.31
N GLU A 122 3.13 8.17 -14.26
CA GLU A 122 2.45 9.45 -14.12
C GLU A 122 2.92 10.15 -12.85
N ARG A 123 3.15 11.46 -12.93
CA ARG A 123 3.51 12.28 -11.77
C ARG A 123 2.54 13.44 -11.61
N VAL A 124 1.86 13.47 -10.46
CA VAL A 124 0.94 14.52 -10.05
C VAL A 124 1.64 15.40 -9.01
N VAL A 125 1.77 16.69 -9.28
CA VAL A 125 2.37 17.67 -8.36
C VAL A 125 1.25 18.48 -7.72
N PHE A 126 1.25 18.56 -6.40
CA PHE A 126 0.29 19.37 -5.66
C PHE A 126 0.88 20.76 -5.37
N PRO A 127 0.14 21.86 -5.60
CA PRO A 127 0.60 23.19 -5.27
C PRO A 127 0.91 23.31 -3.76
N SER A 128 2.10 23.75 -3.38
CA SER A 128 2.38 24.06 -1.97
C SER A 128 1.58 25.29 -1.54
N SER A 129 0.79 25.13 -0.47
CA SER A 129 0.09 26.24 0.19
C SER A 129 1.00 27.11 1.06
N SER A 130 2.26 26.70 1.29
CA SER A 130 3.24 27.41 2.10
C SER A 130 4.63 27.45 1.45
N SER A 131 5.35 28.54 1.70
CA SER A 131 6.56 28.99 0.99
C SER A 131 7.85 28.20 1.31
N SER A 132 7.76 27.07 2.00
CA SER A 132 8.91 26.21 2.29
C SER A 132 9.06 25.14 1.21
N SER A 133 10.04 25.37 0.31
CA SER A 133 10.75 24.40 -0.55
C SER A 133 10.01 23.14 -1.01
N GLY A 134 9.58 23.13 -2.28
CA GLY A 134 9.17 21.93 -3.02
C GLY A 134 7.71 21.53 -2.83
N GLY A 135 6.95 21.42 -3.92
CA GLY A 135 5.61 20.82 -3.88
C GLY A 135 5.70 19.33 -3.59
N LYS A 136 4.83 18.82 -2.72
CA LYS A 136 4.64 17.36 -2.57
C LYS A 136 4.11 16.77 -3.87
N SER A 137 4.58 15.58 -4.24
CA SER A 137 4.10 14.89 -5.44
C SER A 137 3.67 13.46 -5.17
N VAL A 138 2.77 12.96 -6.01
CA VAL A 138 2.41 11.55 -6.10
C VAL A 138 2.88 11.02 -7.44
N ARG A 139 3.55 9.88 -7.45
CA ARG A 139 4.01 9.20 -8.66
C ARG A 139 3.37 7.82 -8.72
N LEU A 140 2.77 7.50 -9.86
CA LEU A 140 2.19 6.19 -10.14
C LEU A 140 3.08 5.48 -11.15
N LEU A 141 3.45 4.23 -10.86
CA LEU A 141 4.14 3.34 -11.79
C LEU A 141 3.34 2.06 -11.95
N TYR A 142 3.32 1.52 -13.16
CA TYR A 142 2.54 0.34 -13.48
C TYR A 142 3.42 -0.72 -14.13
N ALA A 143 3.35 -1.94 -13.60
CA ALA A 143 4.08 -3.10 -14.06
C ALA A 143 3.11 -4.28 -14.16
N THR A 144 2.88 -4.78 -15.39
CA THR A 144 1.97 -5.92 -15.63
C THR A 144 2.65 -7.28 -15.52
N GLU A 145 3.85 -7.27 -14.94
CA GLU A 145 4.76 -8.40 -14.79
C GLU A 145 4.64 -8.94 -13.35
N LEU A 146 5.22 -10.12 -13.09
CA LEU A 146 5.31 -10.63 -11.71
C LEU A 146 6.33 -9.80 -10.92
N TRP A 147 6.30 -9.91 -9.59
CA TRP A 147 7.12 -9.04 -8.75
C TRP A 147 8.63 -9.28 -8.96
N GLU A 148 9.04 -10.53 -9.14
CA GLU A 148 10.41 -10.93 -9.43
C GLU A 148 10.92 -10.41 -10.78
N GLU A 149 10.03 -10.30 -11.78
CA GLU A 149 10.34 -9.71 -13.08
C GLU A 149 10.54 -8.20 -12.92
N TYR A 150 9.65 -7.54 -12.17
CA TYR A 150 9.77 -6.11 -11.85
C TYR A 150 11.05 -5.81 -11.07
N LEU A 151 11.42 -6.67 -10.11
CA LEU A 151 12.66 -6.58 -9.33
C LEU A 151 13.90 -6.61 -10.24
N ALA A 152 13.91 -7.50 -11.23
CA ALA A 152 15.00 -7.59 -12.20
C ALA A 152 15.00 -6.44 -13.23
N GLY A 153 13.90 -5.68 -13.30
CA GLY A 153 13.67 -4.64 -14.29
C GLY A 153 14.41 -3.31 -14.01
N PRO A 154 14.70 -2.51 -15.04
CA PRO A 154 15.41 -1.24 -14.90
C PRO A 154 14.58 -0.14 -14.21
N ARG A 155 13.29 -0.39 -13.98
CA ARG A 155 12.36 0.53 -13.32
C ARG A 155 12.13 0.19 -11.86
N TYR A 156 12.84 -0.80 -11.32
CA TYR A 156 12.71 -1.22 -9.94
C TYR A 156 12.98 -0.05 -8.99
N LEU A 157 12.09 0.14 -8.03
CA LEU A 157 12.26 1.03 -6.90
C LEU A 157 12.16 0.18 -5.65
N SER A 158 13.10 0.34 -4.72
CA SER A 158 13.03 -0.41 -3.45
C SER A 158 11.84 0.11 -2.61
N PRO A 159 10.93 -0.76 -2.16
CA PRO A 159 9.74 -0.37 -1.41
C PRO A 159 10.06 -0.05 0.05
N SER A 160 9.26 0.84 0.63
CA SER A 160 9.17 1.06 2.08
C SER A 160 8.22 0.07 2.75
N ALA A 161 7.22 -0.42 2.00
CA ALA A 161 6.27 -1.45 2.41
C ALA A 161 5.61 -2.08 1.17
N VAL A 162 5.17 -3.33 1.31
CA VAL A 162 4.41 -4.07 0.29
C VAL A 162 2.99 -4.33 0.80
N PHE A 163 2.00 -4.15 -0.09
CA PHE A 163 0.58 -4.40 0.17
C PHE A 163 0.03 -5.38 -0.86
N CYS A 164 -0.49 -6.52 -0.40
CA CYS A 164 -1.15 -7.53 -1.20
C CYS A 164 -2.62 -7.60 -0.79
N PHE A 165 -3.48 -6.85 -1.48
CA PHE A 165 -4.90 -6.77 -1.11
C PHE A 165 -5.66 -8.00 -1.57
N ASN A 166 -6.33 -8.67 -0.64
CA ASN A 166 -7.20 -9.82 -0.92
C ASN A 166 -6.50 -10.88 -1.79
N ALA A 167 -5.23 -11.14 -1.47
CA ALA A 167 -4.27 -11.87 -2.29
C ALA A 167 -4.64 -13.34 -2.52
N GLY A 168 -5.36 -13.95 -1.56
CA GLY A 168 -5.69 -15.36 -1.59
C GLY A 168 -4.43 -16.23 -1.65
N VAL A 169 -3.50 -16.00 -0.74
CA VAL A 169 -2.19 -16.68 -0.66
C VAL A 169 -2.36 -18.19 -0.69
N TRP A 170 -3.32 -18.72 0.06
CA TRP A 170 -3.63 -20.16 0.09
C TRP A 170 -4.09 -20.74 -1.27
N GLY A 171 -4.53 -19.89 -2.20
CA GLY A 171 -5.09 -20.28 -3.48
C GLY A 171 -4.11 -20.28 -4.66
N TYR A 172 -2.88 -19.77 -4.48
CA TYR A 172 -1.90 -19.61 -5.55
C TYR A 172 -0.47 -19.94 -5.08
N ASP A 173 0.14 -20.93 -5.72
CA ASP A 173 1.48 -21.43 -5.39
C ASP A 173 2.58 -20.37 -5.62
N GLU A 174 2.31 -19.35 -6.44
CA GLU A 174 3.27 -18.31 -6.81
C GLU A 174 3.58 -17.35 -5.64
N TRP A 175 2.70 -17.22 -4.65
CA TRP A 175 2.88 -16.20 -3.59
C TRP A 175 4.07 -16.47 -2.67
N LEU A 176 4.28 -17.71 -2.24
CA LEU A 176 5.35 -18.06 -1.30
C LEU A 176 6.74 -17.74 -1.89
N PRO A 177 7.08 -18.19 -3.11
CA PRO A 177 8.32 -17.77 -3.77
C PRO A 177 8.43 -16.25 -3.91
N THR A 178 7.36 -15.56 -4.27
CA THR A 178 7.34 -14.10 -4.38
C THR A 178 7.64 -13.41 -3.04
N PHE A 179 7.07 -13.87 -1.93
CA PHE A 179 7.36 -13.33 -0.58
C PHE A 179 8.81 -13.60 -0.17
N GLN A 180 9.35 -14.79 -0.46
CA GLN A 180 10.76 -15.10 -0.20
C GLN A 180 11.68 -14.16 -0.97
N HIS A 181 11.38 -13.87 -2.24
CA HIS A 181 12.12 -12.90 -3.04
C HIS A 181 12.05 -11.48 -2.46
N MET A 182 10.88 -11.04 -1.99
CA MET A 182 10.73 -9.73 -1.32
C MET A 182 11.61 -9.62 -0.07
N MET A 183 11.61 -10.65 0.78
CA MET A 183 12.41 -10.66 2.00
C MET A 183 13.91 -10.81 1.75
N CYS A 184 14.30 -11.43 0.64
CA CYS A 184 15.70 -11.50 0.23
C CYS A 184 16.22 -10.15 -0.30
N GLU A 185 15.36 -9.32 -0.89
CA GLU A 185 15.72 -7.97 -1.33
C GLU A 185 15.93 -7.02 -0.15
N ASP A 186 15.00 -6.99 0.80
CA ASP A 186 15.15 -6.28 2.07
C ASP A 186 14.53 -7.08 3.21
N ALA A 187 15.38 -7.60 4.09
CA ALA A 187 14.98 -8.35 5.27
C ALA A 187 14.03 -7.56 6.20
N ALA A 188 14.13 -6.23 6.23
CA ALA A 188 13.30 -5.39 7.07
C ALA A 188 11.94 -5.03 6.44
N LEU A 189 11.72 -5.37 5.17
CA LEU A 189 10.54 -4.99 4.40
C LEU A 189 9.26 -5.58 4.99
N PRO A 190 8.32 -4.75 5.47
CA PRO A 190 7.02 -5.25 5.89
C PRO A 190 6.17 -5.61 4.68
N ILE A 191 5.65 -6.83 4.70
CA ILE A 191 4.69 -7.35 3.72
C ILE A 191 3.33 -7.45 4.42
N LEU A 192 2.35 -6.71 3.91
CA LEU A 192 0.97 -6.75 4.38
C LEU A 192 0.12 -7.59 3.43
N VAL A 193 -0.65 -8.52 3.97
CA VAL A 193 -1.68 -9.28 3.24
C VAL A 193 -3.05 -9.00 3.85
N THR A 194 -4.07 -8.83 3.02
CA THR A 194 -5.47 -8.76 3.47
C THR A 194 -6.30 -9.91 2.89
N SER A 195 -7.40 -10.24 3.56
CA SER A 195 -8.28 -11.38 3.20
C SER A 195 -9.75 -11.00 3.32
N TYR A 196 -10.67 -11.74 2.68
CA TYR A 196 -12.09 -11.35 2.64
C TYR A 196 -12.88 -11.65 3.91
N ASN A 197 -12.37 -12.55 4.75
CA ASN A 197 -12.98 -12.97 6.01
C ASN A 197 -11.92 -13.67 6.88
N GLU A 198 -12.32 -14.08 8.08
CA GLU A 198 -11.45 -14.75 9.04
C GLU A 198 -10.91 -16.10 8.54
N PHE A 199 -11.76 -16.89 7.88
CA PHE A 199 -11.37 -18.21 7.37
C PHE A 199 -10.27 -18.11 6.33
N GLU A 200 -10.44 -17.22 5.35
CA GLU A 200 -9.39 -16.99 4.35
C GLU A 200 -8.12 -16.42 4.98
N ALA A 201 -8.24 -15.56 6.01
CA ALA A 201 -7.07 -15.03 6.69
C ALA A 201 -6.29 -16.11 7.45
N VAL A 202 -6.99 -17.08 8.04
CA VAL A 202 -6.38 -18.27 8.65
C VAL A 202 -5.75 -19.16 7.58
N ASP A 203 -6.46 -19.46 6.50
CA ASP A 203 -5.92 -20.26 5.39
C ASP A 203 -4.66 -19.59 4.78
N ASP A 204 -4.68 -18.26 4.60
CA ASP A 204 -3.53 -17.47 4.17
C ASP A 204 -2.37 -17.52 5.19
N ALA A 205 -2.68 -17.43 6.49
CA ALA A 205 -1.67 -17.51 7.56
C ALA A 205 -1.00 -18.88 7.60
N ASP A 206 -1.77 -19.96 7.51
CA ASP A 206 -1.27 -21.34 7.47
C ASP A 206 -0.35 -21.55 6.25
N ALA A 207 -0.74 -21.02 5.08
CA ALA A 207 0.10 -21.07 3.88
C ALA A 207 1.40 -20.26 4.02
N ILE A 208 1.38 -19.13 4.72
CA ILE A 208 2.60 -18.35 5.02
C ILE A 208 3.46 -19.06 6.06
N ASP A 209 2.86 -19.75 7.04
CA ASP A 209 3.54 -20.57 8.05
C ASP A 209 4.36 -21.71 7.43
N ASP A 210 3.96 -22.20 6.25
CA ASP A 210 4.71 -23.20 5.46
C ASP A 210 5.98 -22.63 4.78
N MET A 211 6.15 -21.30 4.74
CA MET A 211 7.31 -20.67 4.10
C MET A 211 8.60 -20.94 4.90
N GLU A 212 9.58 -21.56 4.24
CA GLU A 212 10.90 -21.76 4.83
C GLU A 212 11.68 -20.45 4.97
N GLY A 213 12.34 -20.26 6.12
CA GLY A 213 13.29 -19.16 6.35
C GLY A 213 13.10 -18.44 7.69
N PRO A 214 14.03 -17.54 8.07
CA PRO A 214 13.91 -16.78 9.30
C PRO A 214 12.98 -15.58 9.08
N TRP A 215 11.69 -15.74 9.34
CA TRP A 215 10.72 -14.66 9.27
C TRP A 215 9.86 -14.61 10.54
N VAL A 216 9.19 -13.47 10.74
CA VAL A 216 8.35 -13.24 11.92
C VAL A 216 7.06 -12.53 11.54
N TRP A 217 5.98 -12.92 12.19
CA TRP A 217 4.76 -12.13 12.26
C TRP A 217 5.04 -10.80 12.98
N ARG A 218 4.81 -9.68 12.30
CA ARG A 218 4.71 -8.35 12.92
C ARG A 218 3.39 -8.22 13.67
N TRP A 219 2.34 -8.79 13.09
CA TRP A 219 1.10 -9.18 13.74
C TRP A 219 0.45 -10.29 12.92
N GLN A 220 -0.20 -11.20 13.62
CA GLN A 220 -0.98 -12.28 13.03
C GLN A 220 -2.31 -11.75 12.48
N GLN A 221 -3.06 -12.62 11.81
CA GLN A 221 -4.39 -12.33 11.30
C GLN A 221 -5.32 -11.78 12.39
N GLU A 222 -5.83 -10.58 12.15
CA GLU A 222 -6.81 -9.91 13.02
C GLU A 222 -7.81 -9.12 12.15
N PRO A 223 -8.98 -8.73 12.68
CA PRO A 223 -9.93 -7.91 11.94
C PRO A 223 -9.31 -6.56 11.57
N ASN A 224 -9.51 -6.12 10.33
CA ASN A 224 -9.10 -4.79 9.88
C ASN A 224 -10.19 -3.76 10.21
N PRO A 225 -9.90 -2.72 11.01
CA PRO A 225 -10.89 -1.70 11.36
C PRO A 225 -11.39 -0.88 10.16
N PHE A 226 -10.69 -0.95 9.02
CA PHE A 226 -11.01 -0.24 7.79
C PHE A 226 -11.46 -1.18 6.65
N ALA A 227 -11.98 -2.35 7.01
CA ALA A 227 -12.67 -3.24 6.09
C ALA A 227 -13.79 -2.54 5.32
N SER A 228 -14.04 -2.96 4.08
CA SER A 228 -15.22 -2.50 3.36
C SER A 228 -16.50 -2.93 4.08
N LEU A 229 -17.44 -1.99 4.23
CA LEU A 229 -18.76 -2.27 4.79
C LEU A 229 -19.70 -2.95 3.79
N THR A 230 -19.33 -2.96 2.51
CA THR A 230 -20.16 -3.54 1.44
C THR A 230 -19.76 -4.99 1.21
N PRO A 231 -20.70 -5.95 1.32
CA PRO A 231 -20.41 -7.34 1.03
C PRO A 231 -20.13 -7.52 -0.47
N ARG A 232 -19.13 -8.34 -0.79
CA ARG A 232 -18.81 -8.72 -2.17
C ARG A 232 -19.84 -9.71 -2.69
N SER A 233 -20.44 -9.38 -3.82
CA SER A 233 -21.23 -10.34 -4.60
C SER A 233 -20.31 -11.44 -5.12
N SER A 234 -20.48 -12.68 -4.68
CA SER A 234 -19.78 -13.83 -5.23
C SER A 234 -20.77 -14.90 -5.66
N GLN A 235 -20.51 -15.54 -6.81
CA GLN A 235 -21.37 -16.61 -7.34
C GLN A 235 -21.16 -17.96 -6.62
N ASN A 236 -20.07 -18.09 -5.86
CA ASN A 236 -19.59 -19.35 -5.28
C ASN A 236 -19.51 -19.32 -3.74
N THR A 237 -20.25 -18.45 -3.07
CA THR A 237 -20.26 -18.48 -1.61
C THR A 237 -20.97 -19.74 -1.13
N ILE A 238 -20.22 -20.59 -0.42
CA ILE A 238 -20.81 -21.50 0.57
C ILE A 238 -21.77 -20.65 1.39
N ALA A 239 -23.03 -21.08 1.51
CA ALA A 239 -24.22 -20.27 1.81
C ALA A 239 -24.20 -19.38 3.08
N ASN A 240 -23.09 -19.29 3.83
CA ASN A 240 -22.93 -18.52 5.06
C ASN A 240 -21.60 -17.76 5.21
N ARG A 241 -20.78 -17.61 4.15
CA ARG A 241 -19.53 -16.83 4.23
C ARG A 241 -19.69 -15.47 3.55
N VAL A 242 -19.98 -14.43 4.33
CA VAL A 242 -20.02 -13.06 3.79
C VAL A 242 -18.58 -12.59 3.56
N LEU A 243 -18.30 -12.09 2.36
CA LEU A 243 -16.97 -11.62 1.96
C LEU A 243 -16.97 -10.09 2.00
N HIS A 244 -15.98 -9.48 2.65
CA HIS A 244 -15.77 -8.04 2.69
C HIS A 244 -14.35 -7.71 2.23
N GLU A 245 -14.17 -6.74 1.33
CA GLU A 245 -12.82 -6.33 0.91
C GLU A 245 -12.01 -5.90 2.13
N ASN A 246 -10.77 -6.38 2.20
CA ASN A 246 -9.83 -6.13 3.30
C ASN A 246 -10.41 -6.37 4.70
N ALA A 247 -11.25 -7.40 4.90
CA ALA A 247 -11.90 -7.66 6.19
C ALA A 247 -10.92 -7.99 7.32
N TYR A 248 -9.88 -8.74 6.97
CA TYR A 248 -8.80 -9.16 7.86
C TYR A 248 -7.48 -8.77 7.23
N TRP A 249 -6.47 -8.60 8.07
CA TRP A 249 -5.13 -8.21 7.66
C TRP A 249 -4.08 -8.85 8.56
N GLN A 250 -2.90 -9.06 8.00
CA GLN A 250 -1.75 -9.61 8.68
C GLN A 250 -0.46 -9.05 8.10
N CYS A 251 0.61 -9.06 8.88
CA CYS A 251 1.89 -8.54 8.42
C CYS A 251 3.06 -9.36 8.95
N PHE A 252 4.03 -9.57 8.08
CA PHE A 252 5.22 -10.34 8.35
C PHE A 252 6.42 -9.71 7.64
N SER A 253 7.62 -10.05 8.09
CA SER A 253 8.89 -9.66 7.48
C SER A 253 9.97 -10.67 7.85
N MET A 254 11.18 -10.56 7.29
CA MET A 254 12.31 -11.37 7.77
C MET A 254 12.62 -11.02 9.24
N GLN A 255 13.12 -12.02 9.98
CA GLN A 255 13.65 -11.84 11.32
C GLN A 255 14.99 -11.12 11.22
N LYS A 256 15.11 -9.98 11.90
CA LYS A 256 16.38 -9.22 11.99
C LYS A 256 17.42 -9.94 12.83
#